data_AF-A0A3M1S4M2-F1
#
_entry.id   AF-A0A3M1S4M2-F1
#
_cell.length_a   1.000
_cell.length_b   1.000
_cell.length_c   1.000
_cell.angle_alpha   90.00
_cell.angle_beta   90.00
_cell.angle_gamma   90.00
#
_symmetry.space_group_name_H-M   'P 1'
#
loop_
_entity.id
_entity.type
_entity.pdbx_description
1 polymer ?
#
loop_
_entity_poly.entity_id
_entity_poly.type
_entity_poly.pdbx_seq_one_letter_code
_entity_poly.pdbx_strand_id
1 'polypeptide(L)'
;MDNLDSRALYFNSMRDFLYRLHLILGLVVSVPILAWSVSGFVYLLPDRIDGSIVQKIDASRVNVSPSDAILRANQLAGKELPITALTLLMKDGQPYYQAIGGLGADSVFINAQTGEAEFSKPPSLKKRFFREAHFYFFAGSLQVPLLIILSLLATVMTLSGIYLNINYWLRRIKKR
;
A
#
# COMPACT_ATOMS: atom_id res chain seq x y z
N MET A 1 -31.26 2.24 -49.17
CA MET A 1 -30.56 3.04 -48.13
C MET A 1 -30.17 2.04 -47.07
N ASP A 2 -28.98 1.49 -47.25
CA ASP A 2 -28.71 0.08 -47.02
C ASP A 2 -27.95 -0.17 -45.72
N ASN A 3 -28.10 -1.40 -45.23
CA ASN A 3 -27.54 -1.99 -44.00
C ASN A 3 -26.04 -1.66 -43.74
N LEU A 4 -25.29 -1.26 -44.77
CA LEU A 4 -23.87 -0.86 -44.69
C LEU A 4 -23.67 0.50 -44.02
N ASP A 5 -24.52 1.50 -44.29
CA ASP A 5 -24.40 2.84 -43.69
C ASP A 5 -24.73 2.82 -42.19
N SER A 6 -25.75 2.06 -41.81
CA SER A 6 -26.14 1.87 -40.40
C SER A 6 -25.02 1.20 -39.59
N ARG A 7 -24.32 0.22 -40.17
CA ARG A 7 -23.17 -0.44 -39.53
C ARG A 7 -21.97 0.49 -39.38
N ALA A 8 -21.68 1.30 -40.40
CA ALA A 8 -20.59 2.28 -40.36
C ALA A 8 -20.83 3.38 -39.31
N LEU A 9 -22.06 3.90 -39.23
CA LEU A 9 -22.48 4.88 -38.22
C LEU A 9 -22.40 4.30 -36.81
N TYR A 10 -22.91 3.09 -36.58
CA TYR A 10 -22.82 2.41 -35.29
C TYR A 10 -21.38 2.17 -34.85
N PHE A 11 -20.51 1.74 -35.77
CA PHE A 11 -19.10 1.50 -35.48
C PHE A 11 -18.36 2.78 -35.08
N ASN A 12 -18.66 3.91 -35.74
CA ASN A 12 -18.07 5.20 -35.39
C ASN A 12 -18.57 5.69 -34.02
N SER A 13 -19.87 5.57 -33.73
CA SER A 13 -20.45 5.91 -32.43
C SER A 13 -19.88 5.05 -31.29
N MET A 14 -19.77 3.73 -31.49
CA MET A 14 -19.17 2.80 -30.52
C MET A 14 -17.70 3.13 -30.26
N ARG A 15 -16.93 3.45 -31.31
CA ARG A 15 -15.53 3.83 -31.18
C ARG A 15 -15.36 5.13 -30.40
N ASP A 16 -16.17 6.13 -30.69
CA ASP A 16 -16.12 7.42 -29.99
C ASP A 16 -16.50 7.27 -28.51
N PHE A 17 -17.49 6.43 -28.22
CA PHE A 17 -17.83 6.03 -26.86
C PHE A 17 -16.66 5.35 -26.16
N LEU A 18 -16.08 4.31 -26.76
CA LEU A 18 -14.94 3.57 -26.19
C LEU A 18 -13.72 4.48 -25.97
N TYR A 19 -13.46 5.44 -26.87
CA TYR A 19 -12.39 6.40 -26.71
C TYR A 19 -12.62 7.34 -25.53
N ARG A 20 -13.83 7.90 -25.39
CA ARG A 20 -14.20 8.74 -24.24
C ARG A 20 -14.15 7.95 -22.93
N LEU A 21 -14.67 6.73 -22.92
CA LEU A 21 -14.62 5.83 -21.79
C LEU A 21 -13.17 5.53 -21.39
N HIS A 22 -12.29 5.23 -22.35
CA HIS A 22 -10.88 4.97 -22.10
C HIS A 22 -10.17 6.19 -21.48
N LEU A 23 -10.45 7.41 -21.96
CA LEU A 23 -9.88 8.63 -21.38
C LEU A 23 -10.37 8.89 -19.96
N ILE A 24 -11.67 8.72 -19.69
CA ILE A 24 -12.24 8.90 -18.34
C ILE A 24 -11.67 7.84 -17.39
N LEU A 25 -11.66 6.57 -17.81
CA LEU A 25 -11.08 5.49 -17.02
C LEU A 25 -9.59 5.73 -16.78
N GLY A 26 -8.86 6.19 -17.80
CA GLY A 26 -7.45 6.54 -17.67
C GLY A 26 -7.22 7.62 -16.62
N LEU A 27 -8.03 8.68 -16.63
CA LEU A 27 -7.95 9.73 -15.61
C LEU A 27 -8.28 9.17 -14.21
N VAL A 28 -9.40 8.46 -14.06
CA VAL A 28 -9.86 7.92 -12.77
C VAL A 28 -8.88 6.90 -12.19
N VAL A 29 -8.28 6.04 -13.01
CA VAL A 29 -7.32 5.01 -12.60
C VAL A 29 -5.93 5.60 -12.36
N SER A 30 -5.53 6.64 -13.10
CA SER A 30 -4.20 7.24 -12.97
C SER A 30 -3.97 7.88 -11.59
N VAL A 31 -4.98 8.52 -11.01
CA VAL A 31 -4.87 9.19 -9.69
C VAL A 31 -4.52 8.20 -8.56
N PRO A 32 -5.26 7.10 -8.33
CA PRO A 32 -4.92 6.14 -7.29
C PRO A 32 -3.60 5.40 -7.57
N ILE A 33 -3.30 5.10 -8.85
CA ILE A 33 -2.00 4.50 -9.21
C ILE A 33 -0.85 5.47 -8.90
N LEU A 34 -1.01 6.76 -9.18
CA LEU A 34 -0.01 7.78 -8.88
C LEU A 34 0.15 7.94 -7.37
N ALA A 35 -0.94 8.00 -6.61
CA ALA A 35 -0.90 8.06 -5.15
C ALA A 35 -0.20 6.83 -4.55
N TRP A 36 -0.50 5.62 -5.05
CA TRP A 36 0.19 4.41 -4.66
C TRP A 36 1.68 4.47 -5.02
N SER A 37 2.01 4.83 -6.27
CA SER A 37 3.41 4.92 -6.73
C SER A 37 4.23 5.91 -5.92
N VAL A 38 3.68 7.10 -5.64
CA VAL A 38 4.33 8.12 -4.80
C VAL A 38 4.48 7.62 -3.37
N SER A 39 3.47 6.96 -2.80
CA SER A 39 3.60 6.40 -1.44
C SER A 39 4.64 5.28 -1.35
N GLY A 40 4.78 4.43 -2.37
CA GLY A 40 5.82 3.40 -2.44
C GLY A 40 7.21 4.01 -2.61
N PHE A 41 7.33 5.06 -3.43
CA PHE A 41 8.59 5.78 -3.64
C PHE A 41 9.11 6.42 -2.35
N VAL A 42 8.20 6.92 -1.51
CA VAL A 42 8.51 7.46 -0.18
C VAL A 42 9.23 6.41 0.68
N TYR A 43 8.88 5.13 0.62
CA TYR A 43 9.60 4.07 1.36
C TYR A 43 11.02 3.78 0.85
N LEU A 44 11.40 4.24 -0.34
CA LEU A 44 12.80 4.17 -0.81
C LEU A 44 13.70 5.21 -0.12
N LEU A 45 13.13 6.14 0.64
CA LEU A 45 13.84 7.21 1.33
C LEU A 45 13.58 7.18 2.86
N PRO A 46 13.78 6.04 3.54
CA PRO A 46 13.40 5.87 4.95
C PRO A 46 14.09 6.89 5.86
N ASP A 47 15.37 7.20 5.59
CA ASP A 47 16.18 8.17 6.32
C ASP A 47 15.59 9.59 6.30
N ARG A 48 14.80 9.94 5.27
CA ARG A 48 14.21 11.27 5.10
C ARG A 48 12.86 11.43 5.80
N ILE A 49 12.18 10.33 6.13
CA ILE A 49 10.81 10.32 6.68
C ILE A 49 10.81 9.96 8.15
N ASP A 50 11.60 8.97 8.52
CA ASP A 50 11.67 8.48 9.88
C ASP A 50 12.92 8.97 10.63
N GLY A 51 13.93 9.48 9.92
CA GLY A 51 15.21 9.91 10.51
C GLY A 51 16.00 8.75 11.12
N SER A 52 15.58 7.51 10.85
CA SER A 52 16.11 6.30 11.46
C SER A 52 17.38 5.85 10.74
N ILE A 53 18.53 6.15 11.33
CA ILE A 53 19.80 5.58 10.90
C ILE A 53 19.77 4.07 11.20
N VAL A 54 20.01 3.24 10.18
CA VAL A 54 20.16 1.78 10.38
C VAL A 54 21.37 1.53 11.26
N GLN A 55 21.12 1.05 12.48
CA GLN A 55 22.15 0.72 13.45
C GLN A 55 22.19 -0.79 13.66
N LYS A 56 23.41 -1.35 13.69
CA LYS A 56 23.59 -2.76 14.05
C LYS A 56 23.22 -2.96 15.52
N ILE A 57 22.50 -4.04 15.79
CA ILE A 57 22.22 -4.47 17.16
C ILE A 57 23.46 -5.17 17.70
N ASP A 58 23.96 -4.70 18.83
CA ASP A 58 24.98 -5.40 19.60
C ASP A 58 24.28 -6.41 20.53
N ALA A 59 24.49 -7.69 20.27
CA ALA A 59 23.85 -8.77 21.03
C ALA A 59 24.24 -8.75 22.53
N SER A 60 25.42 -8.21 22.89
CA SER A 60 25.84 -8.10 24.30
C SER A 60 24.97 -7.13 25.11
N ARG A 61 24.23 -6.26 24.41
CA ARG A 61 23.28 -5.30 24.97
C ARG A 61 21.86 -5.87 25.04
N VAL A 62 21.65 -7.16 24.78
CA VAL A 62 20.33 -7.79 24.85
C VAL A 62 20.31 -8.71 26.07
N ASN A 63 19.69 -8.24 27.15
CA ASN A 63 19.58 -8.95 28.42
C ASN A 63 18.21 -9.61 28.62
N VAL A 64 17.21 -9.13 27.90
CA VAL A 64 15.82 -9.59 28.01
C VAL A 64 15.58 -10.69 26.97
N SER A 65 15.07 -11.83 27.43
CA SER A 65 14.68 -12.92 26.53
C SER A 65 13.40 -12.57 25.74
N PRO A 66 13.18 -13.15 24.56
CA PRO A 66 11.95 -12.98 23.81
C PRO A 66 10.68 -13.32 24.62
N SER A 67 10.72 -14.38 25.43
CA SER A 67 9.61 -14.76 26.32
C SER A 67 9.34 -13.72 27.40
N ASP A 68 10.38 -13.14 28.00
CA ASP A 68 10.23 -12.07 28.99
C ASP A 68 9.68 -10.80 28.36
N ALA A 69 10.08 -10.49 27.12
CA ALA A 69 9.55 -9.33 26.40
C ALA A 69 8.03 -9.45 26.16
N ILE A 70 7.55 -10.64 25.77
CA ILE A 70 6.12 -10.95 25.62
C ILE A 70 5.40 -10.81 26.96
N LEU A 71 5.96 -11.37 28.03
CA LEU A 71 5.39 -11.27 29.37
C LEU A 71 5.25 -9.81 29.81
N ARG A 72 6.28 -9.00 29.61
CA ARG A 72 6.26 -7.57 29.97
C ARG A 72 5.28 -6.77 29.13
N ALA A 73 5.11 -7.12 27.84
CA ALA A 73 4.08 -6.51 27.00
C ALA A 73 2.67 -6.79 27.53
N ASN A 74 2.40 -8.05 27.91
CA ASN A 74 1.12 -8.45 28.50
C ASN A 74 0.88 -7.77 29.86
N GLN A 75 1.93 -7.65 30.68
CA GLN A 75 1.86 -6.93 31.96
C GLN A 75 1.53 -5.45 31.77
N LEU A 76 2.18 -4.76 30.83
CA LEU A 76 1.88 -3.37 30.51
C LEU A 76 0.43 -3.20 30.04
N ALA A 77 -0.06 -4.13 29.22
CA ALA A 77 -1.43 -4.10 28.70
C ALA A 77 -2.50 -4.51 29.72
N GLY A 78 -2.11 -5.09 30.86
CA GLY A 78 -3.04 -5.67 31.84
C GLY A 78 -3.85 -6.86 31.31
N LYS A 79 -3.45 -7.44 30.17
CA LYS A 79 -4.12 -8.56 29.50
C LYS A 79 -3.14 -9.30 28.58
N GLU A 80 -3.50 -10.51 28.20
CA GLU A 80 -2.80 -11.22 27.13
C GLU A 80 -3.06 -10.53 25.78
N LEU A 81 -1.99 -10.05 25.16
CA LEU A 81 -2.03 -9.46 23.83
C LEU A 81 -1.93 -10.56 22.76
N PRO A 82 -2.70 -10.46 21.66
CA PRO A 82 -2.57 -11.36 20.51
C PRO A 82 -1.32 -10.98 19.69
N ILE A 83 -0.14 -11.13 20.29
CA ILE A 83 1.16 -10.78 19.70
C ILE A 83 1.44 -11.79 18.59
N THR A 84 1.45 -11.33 17.34
CA THR A 84 1.72 -12.17 16.17
C THR A 84 3.15 -12.03 15.66
N ALA A 85 3.85 -10.98 16.08
CA ALA A 85 5.24 -10.74 15.74
C ALA A 85 6.00 -10.06 16.89
N LEU A 86 7.25 -10.47 17.08
CA LEU A 86 8.21 -9.85 17.97
C LEU A 86 9.46 -9.50 17.18
N THR A 87 9.73 -8.21 17.00
CA THR A 87 10.87 -7.73 16.19
C THR A 87 11.90 -7.07 17.10
N LEU A 88 13.16 -7.50 17.01
CA LEU A 88 14.27 -6.82 17.68
C LEU A 88 14.79 -5.70 16.76
N LEU A 89 14.85 -4.47 17.26
CA LEU A 89 15.25 -3.29 16.50
C LEU A 89 16.04 -2.29 17.36
N MET A 90 16.72 -1.35 16.69
CA MET A 90 17.35 -0.21 17.36
C MET A 90 16.40 0.98 17.38
N LYS A 91 16.21 1.57 18.56
CA LYS A 91 15.43 2.80 18.78
C LYS A 91 16.25 3.73 19.66
N ASP A 92 16.48 4.95 19.20
CA ASP A 92 17.22 5.98 19.94
C ASP A 92 18.59 5.50 20.48
N GLY A 93 19.29 4.66 19.70
CA GLY A 93 20.60 4.10 20.06
C GLY A 93 20.57 2.93 21.04
N GLN A 94 19.39 2.43 21.39
CA GLN A 94 19.17 1.32 22.31
C GLN A 94 18.43 0.15 21.63
N PRO A 95 18.69 -1.11 22.01
CA PRO A 95 17.96 -2.25 21.48
C PRO A 95 16.58 -2.37 22.14
N TYR A 96 15.55 -2.58 21.34
CA TYR A 96 14.16 -2.75 21.77
C TYR A 96 13.53 -3.94 21.06
N TYR A 97 12.70 -4.69 21.78
CA TYR A 97 11.69 -5.54 21.17
C TYR A 97 10.44 -4.72 20.85
N GLN A 98 9.90 -4.89 19.66
CA GLN A 98 8.60 -4.39 19.27
C GLN A 98 7.64 -5.58 19.17
N ALA A 99 6.69 -5.65 20.11
CA ALA A 99 5.60 -6.60 20.07
C ALA A 99 4.43 -6.00 19.28
N ILE A 100 4.00 -6.67 18.21
CA ILE A 100 2.94 -6.21 17.32
C ILE A 100 1.70 -7.09 17.54
N GLY A 101 0.58 -6.46 17.89
CA GLY A 101 -0.73 -7.11 17.94
C GLY A 101 -1.36 -7.20 16.54
N GLY A 102 -2.15 -8.24 16.29
CA GLY A 102 -2.79 -8.48 14.99
C GLY A 102 -3.47 -7.23 14.37
N LEU A 103 -3.27 -7.06 13.06
CA LEU A 103 -3.87 -6.03 12.17
C LEU A 103 -3.84 -4.59 12.70
N GLY A 104 -2.65 -4.12 13.06
CA GLY A 104 -2.38 -2.68 13.25
C GLY A 104 -2.70 -2.12 14.63
N ALA A 105 -2.99 -2.99 15.60
CA ALA A 105 -3.16 -2.62 16.99
C ALA A 105 -1.79 -2.29 17.63
N ASP A 106 -1.73 -1.11 18.26
CA ASP A 106 -0.74 -0.61 19.21
C ASP A 106 0.45 -1.54 19.46
N SER A 107 1.62 -1.15 18.94
CA SER A 107 2.85 -1.90 19.23
C SER A 107 3.36 -1.54 20.62
N VAL A 108 3.77 -2.54 21.39
CA VAL A 108 4.47 -2.33 22.66
C VAL A 108 5.96 -2.40 22.41
N PHE A 109 6.69 -1.40 22.87
CA PHE A 109 8.15 -1.37 22.85
C PHE A 109 8.67 -1.82 24.22
N ILE A 110 9.59 -2.79 24.22
CA ILE A 110 10.24 -3.30 25.43
C ILE A 110 11.73 -3.10 25.25
N ASN A 111 12.34 -2.30 26.13
CA ASN A 111 13.78 -2.10 26.11
C ASN A 111 14.48 -3.44 26.36
N ALA A 112 15.31 -3.88 25.41
CA ALA A 112 15.94 -5.21 25.45
C ALA A 112 17.10 -5.29 26.47
N GLN A 113 17.58 -4.15 26.98
CA GLN A 113 18.55 -4.07 28.08
C GLN A 113 17.89 -4.10 29.46
N THR A 114 16.88 -3.25 29.67
CA THR A 114 16.31 -2.98 31.00
C THR A 114 15.00 -3.72 31.24
N GLY A 115 14.27 -4.06 30.18
CA GLY A 115 12.93 -4.62 30.26
C GLY A 115 11.82 -3.60 30.39
N GLU A 116 12.11 -2.31 30.43
CA GLU A 116 11.09 -1.28 30.51
C GLU A 116 10.16 -1.34 29.29
N ALA A 117 8.85 -1.45 29.53
CA ALA A 117 7.84 -1.57 28.49
C ALA A 117 7.03 -0.27 28.38
N GLU A 118 6.81 0.20 27.16
CA GLU A 118 6.00 1.38 26.85
C GLU A 118 5.14 1.15 25.61
N PHE A 119 3.97 1.80 25.56
CA PHE A 119 3.17 1.80 24.34
C PHE A 119 3.85 2.65 23.26
N SER A 120 3.71 2.24 22.00
CA SER A 120 4.17 3.07 20.88
C SER A 120 3.48 4.42 20.91
N LYS A 121 4.29 5.48 20.82
CA LYS A 121 3.76 6.83 20.62
C LYS A 121 2.95 6.85 19.32
N PRO A 122 1.78 7.51 19.31
CA PRO A 122 0.99 7.62 18.09
C PRO A 122 1.84 8.29 16.99
N PRO A 123 1.77 7.80 15.75
CA PRO A 123 2.52 8.39 14.64
C PRO A 123 2.10 9.84 14.44
N SER A 124 3.05 10.70 14.06
CA SER A 124 2.74 12.07 13.65
C SER A 124 1.77 12.08 12.48
N LEU A 125 1.01 13.16 12.28
CA LEU A 125 0.04 13.28 11.18
C LEU A 125 0.64 12.95 9.80
N LYS A 126 1.91 13.35 9.57
CA LYS A 126 2.64 13.01 8.33
C LYS A 126 2.91 11.52 8.22
N LYS A 127 3.48 10.90 9.26
CA LYS A 127 3.75 9.45 9.28
C LYS A 127 2.46 8.64 9.19
N ARG A 128 1.40 9.11 9.86
CA ARG A 128 0.06 8.55 9.81
C ARG A 128 -0.50 8.62 8.39
N PHE A 129 -0.42 9.77 7.72
CA PHE A 129 -0.86 9.90 6.32
C PHE A 129 -0.13 8.93 5.38
N PHE A 130 1.20 8.83 5.44
CA PHE A 130 1.94 7.91 4.56
C PHE A 130 1.72 6.44 4.91
N ARG A 131 1.66 6.10 6.20
CA ARG A 131 1.40 4.74 6.67
C ARG A 131 -0.03 4.33 6.36
N GLU A 132 -1.02 5.20 6.54
CA GLU A 132 -2.41 4.92 6.22
C GLU A 132 -2.67 4.93 4.71
N ALA A 133 -2.07 5.85 3.93
CA ALA A 133 -2.15 5.84 2.47
C ALA A 133 -1.62 4.54 1.87
N HIS A 134 -0.53 3.99 2.43
CA HIS A 134 0.09 2.77 1.93
C HIS A 134 -0.49 1.49 2.54
N PHE A 135 -0.82 1.49 3.84
CA PHE A 135 -1.30 0.30 4.57
C PHE A 135 -2.78 0.34 4.97
N TYR A 136 -3.47 1.46 5.12
CA TYR A 136 -4.90 1.44 5.50
C TYR A 136 -5.85 1.61 4.33
N PHE A 137 -5.51 2.44 3.34
CA PHE A 137 -6.26 2.49 2.08
C PHE A 137 -6.05 1.22 1.24
N PHE A 138 -4.91 0.54 1.38
CA PHE A 138 -4.61 -0.73 0.69
C PHE A 138 -4.45 -1.96 1.58
N ALA A 139 -4.54 -1.87 2.92
CA ALA A 139 -4.51 -3.06 3.82
C ALA A 139 -5.53 -3.03 4.99
N GLY A 140 -6.52 -2.12 4.97
CA GLY A 140 -7.68 -2.12 5.88
C GLY A 140 -8.84 -2.99 5.38
N SER A 141 -10.02 -2.90 6.01
CA SER A 141 -11.23 -3.65 5.57
C SER A 141 -11.69 -3.29 4.14
N LEU A 142 -11.30 -2.10 3.65
CA LEU A 142 -11.55 -1.66 2.29
C LEU A 142 -10.50 -2.16 1.28
N GLN A 143 -9.43 -2.82 1.72
CA GLN A 143 -8.38 -3.35 0.84
C GLN A 143 -8.96 -4.22 -0.25
N VAL A 144 -9.70 -5.26 0.12
CA VAL A 144 -10.19 -6.26 -0.83
C VAL A 144 -11.18 -5.62 -1.81
N PRO A 145 -12.20 -4.85 -1.36
CA PRO A 145 -13.07 -4.11 -2.27
C PRO A 145 -12.33 -3.16 -3.21
N LEU A 146 -11.42 -2.33 -2.69
CA LEU A 146 -10.67 -1.36 -3.49
C LEU A 146 -9.77 -2.06 -4.51
N LEU A 147 -9.10 -3.14 -4.11
CA LEU A 147 -8.25 -3.92 -5.01
C LEU A 147 -9.07 -4.52 -6.15
N ILE A 148 -10.24 -5.10 -5.86
CA ILE A 148 -11.14 -5.65 -6.90
C ILE A 148 -11.58 -4.54 -7.85
N ILE A 149 -12.08 -3.41 -7.33
CA ILE A 149 -12.58 -2.30 -8.15
C ILE A 149 -11.48 -1.73 -9.03
N LEU A 150 -10.32 -1.39 -8.45
CA LEU A 150 -9.20 -0.82 -9.20
C LEU A 150 -8.64 -1.81 -10.22
N SER A 151 -8.59 -3.10 -9.91
CA SER A 151 -8.16 -4.15 -10.86
C SER A 151 -9.12 -4.30 -12.03
N LEU A 152 -10.44 -4.26 -11.77
CA LEU A 152 -11.45 -4.27 -12.82
C LEU A 152 -11.33 -3.03 -13.72
N LEU A 153 -11.22 -1.84 -13.12
CA LEU A 153 -11.06 -0.59 -13.89
C LEU A 153 -9.78 -0.61 -14.73
N ALA A 154 -8.66 -1.07 -14.16
CA ALA A 154 -7.39 -1.21 -14.87
C ALA A 154 -7.48 -2.25 -16.01
N THR A 155 -8.20 -3.35 -15.80
CA THR A 155 -8.45 -4.37 -16.83
C THR A 155 -9.26 -3.78 -18.00
N VAL A 156 -10.37 -3.09 -17.71
CA VAL A 156 -11.19 -2.44 -18.74
C VAL A 156 -10.39 -1.36 -19.46
N MET A 157 -9.59 -0.57 -18.75
CA MET A 157 -8.69 0.42 -19.34
C MET A 157 -7.68 -0.23 -20.29
N THR A 158 -7.05 -1.34 -19.88
CA THR A 158 -6.07 -2.06 -20.70
C THR A 158 -6.71 -2.64 -21.95
N LEU A 159 -7.85 -3.34 -21.82
CA LEU A 159 -8.57 -3.94 -22.93
C LEU A 159 -9.07 -2.89 -23.93
N SER A 160 -9.61 -1.77 -23.44
CA SER A 160 -10.05 -0.65 -24.30
C SER A 160 -8.86 -0.02 -25.04
N GLY A 161 -7.72 0.15 -24.37
CA GLY A 161 -6.48 0.65 -24.98
C GLY A 161 -5.97 -0.27 -26.10
N ILE A 162 -5.90 -1.57 -25.84
CA ILE A 162 -5.51 -2.59 -26.84
C ILE A 162 -6.46 -2.55 -28.05
N TYR A 163 -7.77 -2.56 -27.82
CA TYR A 163 -8.76 -2.52 -28.89
C TYR A 163 -8.62 -1.25 -29.76
N LEU A 164 -8.48 -0.08 -29.14
CA LEU A 164 -8.32 1.19 -29.85
C LEU A 164 -7.02 1.21 -30.67
N ASN A 165 -5.92 0.67 -30.12
CA ASN A 165 -4.63 0.63 -30.78
C ASN A 165 -4.63 -0.33 -31.98
N ILE A 166 -5.18 -1.54 -31.83
CA ILE A 166 -5.33 -2.51 -32.92
C ILE A 166 -6.16 -1.90 -34.07
N ASN A 167 -7.31 -1.31 -33.75
CA ASN A 167 -8.16 -0.70 -34.78
C ASN A 167 -7.50 0.49 -35.47
N TYR A 168 -6.72 1.28 -34.73
CA TYR A 168 -5.94 2.38 -35.30
C TYR A 168 -4.94 1.86 -36.34
N TRP A 169 -4.13 0.85 -36.00
CA TRP A 169 -3.11 0.31 -36.90
C TRP A 169 -3.69 -0.46 -38.09
N LEU A 170 -4.71 -1.30 -37.88
CA LEU A 170 -5.37 -2.01 -38.98
C LEU A 170 -5.94 -1.04 -40.04
N ARG A 171 -6.53 0.08 -39.61
CA ARG A 171 -7.03 1.12 -40.52
C ARG A 171 -5.90 1.84 -41.24
N ARG A 172 -4.78 2.10 -40.56
CA ARG A 172 -3.61 2.77 -41.17
C ARG A 172 -2.92 1.89 -42.20
N ILE A 173 -2.88 0.57 -41.98
CA ILE A 173 -2.35 -0.40 -42.95
C ILE A 173 -3.30 -0.53 -44.14
N LYS A 174 -4.62 -0.62 -43.92
CA LYS A 174 -5.61 -0.77 -45.00
C LYS A 174 -5.81 0.49 -45.87
N LYS A 175 -5.38 1.67 -45.39
CA LYS A 175 -5.39 2.93 -46.15
C LYS A 175 -4.12 3.15 -46.99
N ARG A 176 -3.10 2.31 -46.82
CA ARG A 176 -1.94 2.23 -47.72
C ARG A 176 -2.19 1.14 -48.76
#